data_AF-A0A354FUS6-F1
#
_entry.id   AF-A0A354FUS6-F1
#
_cell.length_a   1.000
_cell.length_b   1.000
_cell.length_c   1.000
_cell.angle_alpha   90.00
_cell.angle_beta   90.00
_cell.angle_gamma   90.00
#
_symmetry.space_group_name_H-M   'P 1'
#
loop_
_entity.id
_entity.type
_entity.pdbx_description
1 polymer ?
#
loop_
_entity_poly.entity_id
_entity_poly.type
_entity_poly.pdbx_seq_one_letter_code
_entity_poly.pdbx_strand_id
1 'polypeptide(L)'
;MKTTFPSLLTVAGATALALSSCGRDDDGGEKVTIAGSDTMLQVGLAWQDAYKSVASNVALSVEGEGSSTGFKALIDKTAEIAHSSRQIKESEAE
;
A
#
# COMPACT_ATOMS: atom_id res chain seq x y z
N MET A 1 56.99 9.19 26.49
CA MET A 1 55.80 9.86 27.05
C MET A 1 54.80 8.76 27.36
N LYS A 2 54.58 8.49 28.65
CA LYS A 2 53.99 7.26 29.19
C LYS A 2 52.69 7.66 29.89
N THR A 3 51.59 7.01 29.48
CA THR A 3 50.36 6.68 30.23
C THR A 3 49.84 7.66 31.29
N THR A 4 48.53 7.92 31.28
CA THR A 4 47.55 7.55 32.34
C THR A 4 46.30 8.45 32.25
N PHE A 5 45.14 7.82 32.04
CA PHE A 5 43.79 8.40 32.18
C PHE A 5 43.46 8.69 33.65
N PRO A 6 42.58 9.66 33.92
CA PRO A 6 41.37 9.31 34.68
C PRO A 6 40.11 9.91 34.02
N SER A 7 39.05 9.11 33.83
CA SER A 7 37.93 9.01 34.79
C SER A 7 37.42 10.37 35.27
N LEU A 8 36.57 11.01 34.48
CA LEU A 8 35.41 11.82 34.91
C LEU A 8 34.76 12.45 33.66
N LEU A 9 33.90 11.72 32.97
CA LEU A 9 32.88 12.38 32.14
C LEU A 9 31.65 11.47 32.03
N THR A 10 30.90 11.49 33.13
CA THR A 10 29.44 11.64 33.12
C THR A 10 28.72 11.08 31.91
N VAL A 11 28.25 9.85 32.11
CA VAL A 11 26.96 9.32 31.66
C VAL A 11 25.91 10.43 31.54
N ALA A 12 25.81 11.06 30.37
CA ALA A 12 24.78 12.04 30.02
C ALA A 12 24.41 11.99 28.52
N GLY A 13 24.68 10.87 27.86
CA GLY A 13 24.39 10.69 26.43
C GLY A 13 23.37 9.60 26.08
N ALA A 14 22.92 8.79 27.06
CA ALA A 14 22.17 7.56 26.78
C ALA A 14 20.68 7.61 27.18
N THR A 15 20.16 8.74 27.66
CA THR A 15 18.78 8.87 28.17
C THR A 15 17.86 9.76 27.33
N ALA A 16 18.19 9.99 26.06
CA ALA A 16 17.36 10.73 25.10
C ALA A 16 16.60 9.82 24.12
N LEU A 17 16.35 8.57 24.50
CA LEU A 17 15.49 7.61 23.79
C LEU A 17 14.34 7.22 24.72
N ALA A 18 13.28 8.03 24.81
CA ALA A 18 12.11 7.55 25.56
C ALA A 18 10.72 8.13 25.25
N LEU A 19 10.51 9.27 24.57
CA LEU A 19 9.15 9.87 24.55
C LEU A 19 8.79 10.65 23.28
N SER A 20 8.86 10.04 22.10
CA SER A 20 8.18 10.61 20.90
C SER A 20 7.62 9.55 19.94
N SER A 21 7.26 8.37 20.45
CA SER A 21 6.51 7.36 19.69
C SER A 21 5.10 7.20 20.25
N CYS A 22 4.32 8.28 20.21
CA CYS A 22 2.85 8.22 20.30
C CYS A 22 2.30 9.23 19.31
N GLY A 23 1.99 8.72 18.13
CA GLY A 23 1.44 9.44 16.98
C GLY A 23 1.25 8.45 15.85
N ARG A 24 0.70 7.28 16.18
CA ARG A 24 0.19 6.34 15.19
C ARG A 24 -1.32 6.53 15.23
N ASP A 25 -1.75 7.65 14.67
CA ASP A 25 -3.10 7.79 14.14
C ASP A 25 -3.17 6.79 12.99
N ASP A 26 -3.47 5.54 13.35
CA ASP A 26 -3.98 4.53 12.43
C ASP A 26 -5.38 5.03 12.04
N ASP A 27 -5.42 6.10 11.25
CA ASP A 27 -6.57 6.47 10.46
C ASP A 27 -6.66 5.35 9.44
N GLY A 28 -7.32 4.25 9.86
CA GLY A 28 -7.39 2.95 9.22
C GLY A 28 -8.12 3.08 7.89
N GLY A 29 -7.43 3.67 6.92
CA GLY A 29 -7.96 3.89 5.59
C GLY A 29 -8.15 2.54 4.92
N GLU A 30 -9.36 2.31 4.41
CA GLU A 30 -9.69 1.07 3.72
C GLU A 30 -8.88 1.02 2.42
N LYS A 31 -8.08 -0.04 2.24
CA LYS A 31 -7.34 -0.25 1.00
C LYS A 31 -8.15 -1.17 0.10
N VAL A 32 -8.37 -0.73 -1.14
CA VAL A 32 -9.04 -1.52 -2.18
C VAL A 32 -8.04 -1.76 -3.31
N THR A 33 -7.84 -3.02 -3.64
CA THR A 33 -6.96 -3.49 -4.70
C THR A 33 -7.78 -3.78 -5.95
N ILE A 34 -7.31 -3.23 -7.07
CA ILE A 34 -7.96 -3.29 -8.37
C ILE A 34 -6.93 -3.83 -9.36
N ALA A 35 -7.20 -5.00 -9.93
CA ALA A 35 -6.31 -5.63 -10.91
C ALA A 35 -7.03 -5.81 -12.25
N GLY A 36 -6.28 -6.02 -13.34
CA GLY A 36 -6.86 -6.52 -14.58
C GLY A 36 -6.35 -5.84 -15.84
N SER A 37 -7.26 -5.47 -16.74
CA SER A 37 -6.95 -5.10 -18.13
C SER A 37 -5.92 -3.97 -18.25
N ASP A 38 -4.77 -4.25 -18.87
CA ASP A 38 -3.76 -3.26 -19.27
C ASP A 38 -4.36 -2.12 -20.12
N THR A 39 -5.25 -2.45 -21.07
CA THR A 39 -5.95 -1.43 -21.88
C THR A 39 -6.80 -0.45 -21.05
N MET A 40 -7.26 -0.87 -19.86
CA MET A 40 -8.06 -0.03 -18.96
C MET A 40 -7.20 0.66 -17.88
N LEU A 41 -5.88 0.40 -17.83
CA LEU A 41 -5.03 0.88 -16.75
C LEU A 41 -5.07 2.39 -16.60
N GLN A 42 -4.96 3.12 -17.71
CA GLN A 42 -4.99 4.60 -17.67
C GLN A 42 -6.33 5.16 -17.18
N VAL A 43 -7.44 4.52 -17.53
CA VAL A 43 -8.77 4.89 -17.03
C VAL A 43 -8.88 4.60 -15.53
N GLY A 44 -8.39 3.44 -15.09
CA GLY A 44 -8.37 3.05 -13.68
C GLY A 44 -7.52 3.99 -12.82
N LEU A 45 -6.35 4.42 -13.29
CA LEU A 45 -5.51 5.40 -12.60
C LEU A 45 -6.20 6.77 -12.51
N ALA A 46 -6.87 7.22 -13.57
CA ALA A 46 -7.65 8.46 -13.53
C ALA A 46 -8.80 8.38 -12.52
N TRP A 47 -9.48 7.24 -12.42
CA TRP A 47 -10.50 7.01 -11.39
C TRP A 47 -9.90 6.95 -9.98
N GLN A 48 -8.74 6.33 -9.80
CA GLN A 48 -8.03 6.33 -8.52
C GLN A 48 -7.74 7.75 -8.03
N ASP A 49 -7.26 8.63 -8.90
CA ASP A 49 -6.99 10.02 -8.54
C ASP A 49 -8.27 10.81 -8.26
N ALA A 50 -9.31 10.64 -9.08
CA ALA A 50 -10.59 11.29 -8.86
C ALA A 50 -11.25 10.85 -7.55
N TYR A 51 -11.16 9.57 -7.20
CA TYR A 51 -11.84 9.00 -6.04
C TYR A 51 -11.30 9.52 -4.69
N LYS A 52 -10.07 10.02 -4.65
CA LYS A 52 -9.50 10.70 -3.47
C LYS A 52 -10.36 11.88 -3.00
N SER A 53 -11.06 12.55 -3.92
CA SER A 53 -11.99 13.64 -3.59
C SER A 53 -13.36 13.17 -3.07
N VAL A 54 -13.70 11.90 -3.31
CA VAL A 54 -14.96 11.28 -2.89
C VAL A 54 -14.80 10.67 -1.50
N ALA A 55 -13.74 9.91 -1.29
CA ALA A 55 -13.43 9.25 -0.02
C ALA A 55 -11.91 9.26 0.20
N SER A 56 -11.41 10.30 0.88
CA SER A 56 -9.98 10.47 1.15
C SER A 56 -9.39 9.43 2.10
N ASN A 57 -10.26 8.74 2.87
CA ASN A 57 -9.89 7.64 3.75
C ASN A 57 -9.84 6.29 3.01
N VAL A 58 -10.11 6.24 1.71
CA VAL A 58 -10.03 4.99 0.91
C VAL A 58 -8.83 5.07 -0.01
N ALA A 59 -7.89 4.14 0.15
CA ALA A 59 -6.70 4.03 -0.68
C ALA A 59 -6.94 2.99 -1.79
N LEU A 60 -7.07 3.43 -3.03
CA LEU A 60 -7.16 2.52 -4.17
C LEU A 60 -5.75 2.14 -4.64
N SER A 61 -5.54 0.89 -5.06
CA SER A 61 -4.31 0.39 -5.70
C SER A 61 -4.69 -0.25 -7.04
N VAL A 62 -4.21 0.30 -8.17
CA VAL A 62 -4.65 -0.12 -9.51
C VAL A 62 -3.49 -0.73 -10.30
N GLU A 63 -3.69 -1.94 -10.82
CA GLU A 63 -2.71 -2.73 -11.57
C GLU A 63 -3.30 -3.22 -12.90
N GLY A 64 -2.47 -3.27 -13.95
CA GLY A 64 -2.88 -3.53 -15.33
C GLY A 64 -2.06 -4.62 -16.01
N GLU A 65 -2.30 -5.89 -15.67
CA GLU A 65 -1.55 -7.03 -16.24
C GLU A 65 -2.34 -7.82 -17.31
N GLY A 66 -3.62 -7.51 -17.51
CA GLY A 66 -4.54 -8.18 -18.43
C GLY A 66 -5.83 -8.64 -17.76
N SER A 67 -6.93 -8.73 -18.51
CA SER A 67 -8.25 -9.05 -17.91
C SER A 67 -8.31 -10.45 -17.31
N SER A 68 -7.61 -11.42 -17.90
CA SER A 68 -7.51 -12.79 -17.37
C SER A 68 -6.88 -12.81 -15.97
N THR A 69 -5.83 -12.02 -15.77
CA THR A 69 -5.18 -11.84 -14.47
C THR A 69 -6.14 -11.21 -13.46
N GLY A 70 -6.93 -10.22 -13.89
CA GLY A 70 -7.97 -9.62 -13.06
C GLY A 70 -9.04 -10.63 -12.60
N PHE A 71 -9.56 -11.46 -13.51
CA PHE A 71 -10.53 -12.50 -13.15
C PHE A 71 -9.93 -13.51 -12.16
N LYS A 72 -8.71 -13.97 -12.41
CA LYS A 72 -7.98 -14.85 -11.50
C LYS A 72 -7.78 -14.20 -10.12
N ALA A 73 -7.44 -12.92 -10.07
CA ALA A 73 -7.26 -12.19 -8.82
C ALA A 73 -8.55 -12.12 -7.97
N LEU A 74 -9.72 -12.04 -8.62
CA LEU A 74 -11.00 -12.13 -7.90
C LEU A 74 -11.24 -13.53 -7.32
N ILE A 75 -10.97 -14.57 -8.10
CA ILE A 75 -11.14 -15.97 -7.67
C ILE A 75 -10.20 -16.28 -6.50
N ASP A 76 -8.95 -15.85 -6.62
CA ASP A 76 -7.90 -16.02 -5.61
C ASP A 76 -8.07 -15.05 -4.42
N LYS A 77 -9.02 -14.10 -4.50
CA LYS A 77 -9.30 -13.05 -3.49
C LYS A 77 -8.09 -12.18 -3.16
N THR A 78 -7.25 -11.92 -4.17
CA THR A 78 -6.10 -11.02 -4.07
C THR A 78 -6.41 -9.61 -4.56
N ALA A 79 -7.56 -9.43 -5.22
CA ALA A 79 -8.12 -8.14 -5.58
C ALA A 79 -9.61 -8.07 -5.20
N GLU A 80 -10.08 -6.88 -4.88
CA GLU A 80 -11.50 -6.61 -4.59
C GLU A 80 -12.29 -6.28 -5.87
N ILE A 81 -11.63 -5.69 -6.87
CA ILE A 81 -12.24 -5.31 -8.15
C ILE A 81 -11.34 -5.76 -9.32
N ALA A 82 -11.96 -6.28 -10.38
CA ALA A 82 -11.27 -6.54 -11.64
C ALA A 82 -11.71 -5.62 -12.77
N HIS A 83 -10.78 -4.87 -13.34
CA HIS A 83 -11.00 -4.18 -14.61
C HIS A 83 -10.90 -5.17 -15.78
N SER A 84 -11.88 -5.13 -16.68
CA SER A 84 -11.87 -5.95 -17.88
C SER A 84 -12.27 -5.16 -19.11
N SER A 85 -11.53 -5.33 -20.21
CA SER A 85 -11.86 -4.78 -21.52
C SER A 85 -12.76 -5.69 -22.34
N ARG A 86 -13.11 -6.88 -21.80
CA ARG A 86 -13.95 -7.88 -22.44
C ARG A 86 -14.81 -8.64 -21.43
N GLN A 87 -15.70 -9.50 -21.91
CA GLN A 87 -16.44 -10.42 -21.07
C GLN A 87 -15.55 -11.58 -20.59
N ILE A 88 -15.87 -12.12 -19.40
CA ILE A 88 -15.26 -13.33 -18.86
C ILE A 88 -15.64 -14.53 -19.73
N LYS A 89 -14.71 -15.45 -19.95
CA LYS A 89 -14.98 -16.74 -20.60
C LYS A 89 -15.40 -17.78 -19.57
N GLU A 90 -16.14 -18.79 -20.00
CA GLU A 90 -16.55 -19.91 -19.14
C GLU A 90 -15.34 -20.60 -18.50
N SER A 91 -14.25 -20.82 -19.27
CA SER A 91 -12.99 -21.39 -18.78
C SER A 91 -12.22 -20.50 -17.78
N GLU A 92 -12.63 -19.24 -17.60
CA GLU A 92 -11.98 -18.29 -16.68
C GLU A 92 -12.82 -18.04 -15.42
N ALA A 93 -13.99 -18.71 -15.29
CA ALA A 93 -14.93 -18.53 -14.19
C ALA A 93 -14.79 -19.61 -13.08
N GLU A 94 -13.71 -20.38 -13.10
CA GLU A 94 -13.43 -21.52 -12.21
C GLU A 94 -12.33 -21.23 -11.18
#